data_AF-A0A7H8M8S4-F1
#
_entry.id   AF-A0A7H8M8S4-F1
#
_cell.length_a   1.000
_cell.length_b   1.000
_cell.length_c   1.000
_cell.angle_alpha   90.00
_cell.angle_beta   90.00
_cell.angle_gamma   90.00
#
_symmetry.space_group_name_H-M   'P 1'
#
loop_
_entity.id
_entity.type
_entity.pdbx_description
1 polymer ?
#
loop_
_entity_poly.entity_id
_entity_poly.type
_entity_poly.pdbx_seq_one_letter_code
_entity_poly.pdbx_strand_id
1 'polypeptide(L)'
;MRKVTTVEAVEALIGRTPQMVLLKVADALDDGCRSVLAHSPIAGIGFRDDAGVPHTTLVGGAPGFARVESSSRLSFAIPAGSPQPVLGTGLSMIFLLPGIGETLRLNGSAAEVSGGRVAVDVHETWVHCARCVLRSGLWKEASSTPSPAPTPPTPPSRNGDVPGPLGQPAVAEFLSRTPFLLVSSRDAEGRGDTSPKGDPPGFVRILDGHTLAIPDRRGNKRADTFRNLMTCDEVSLAALVPGGEDVLHMSGGAHVTDDPSLLATMALKGKPPHAALVVRVDQAVISPNEAVRMSGMWDRSSHVDRTRAPDLMHVAAQHLAHNKGQGASASMTRAVSKGLAASPGLVRRAIDAGYRKELKDEGY
;
A
#
# COMPACT_ATOMS: atom_id res chain seq x y z
N MET A 1 1.88 -6.92 -25.22
CA MET A 1 1.25 -6.53 -23.95
C MET A 1 -0.16 -6.04 -24.20
N ARG A 2 -1.16 -6.88 -23.92
CA ARG A 2 -2.58 -6.50 -23.94
C ARG A 2 -2.86 -5.48 -22.84
N LYS A 3 -3.62 -4.42 -23.13
CA LYS A 3 -4.08 -3.45 -22.13
C LYS A 3 -5.52 -3.76 -21.73
N VAL A 4 -5.81 -3.78 -20.43
CA VAL A 4 -7.17 -3.80 -19.90
C VAL A 4 -7.66 -2.36 -19.82
N THR A 5 -8.84 -2.07 -20.38
CA THR A 5 -9.32 -0.69 -20.58
C THR A 5 -10.74 -0.45 -20.06
N THR A 6 -11.41 -1.44 -19.48
CA THR A 6 -12.74 -1.27 -18.88
C THR A 6 -12.84 -1.93 -17.51
N VAL A 7 -13.77 -1.45 -16.69
CA VAL A 7 -14.05 -2.01 -15.35
C VAL A 7 -14.55 -3.45 -15.46
N GLU A 8 -15.36 -3.78 -16.47
CA GLU A 8 -15.86 -5.13 -16.70
C GLU A 8 -14.71 -6.10 -17.00
N ALA A 9 -13.72 -5.65 -17.78
CA ALA A 9 -12.54 -6.44 -18.08
C ALA A 9 -11.65 -6.63 -16.83
N VAL A 10 -11.53 -5.60 -15.98
CA VAL A 10 -10.88 -5.70 -14.66
C VAL A 10 -11.60 -6.75 -13.79
N GLU A 11 -12.93 -6.67 -13.70
CA GLU A 11 -13.74 -7.63 -12.92
C GLU A 11 -13.69 -9.05 -13.49
N ALA A 12 -13.63 -9.22 -14.81
CA ALA A 12 -13.44 -10.53 -15.44
C ALA A 12 -12.06 -11.13 -15.11
N LEU A 13 -11.04 -10.29 -14.98
CA LEU A 13 -9.66 -10.71 -14.71
C LEU A 13 -9.44 -11.11 -13.25
N ILE A 14 -9.89 -10.29 -12.29
CA ILE A 14 -9.56 -10.46 -10.85
C ILE A 14 -10.77 -10.84 -9.99
N GLY A 15 -11.97 -10.77 -10.57
CA GLY A 15 -13.25 -10.99 -9.90
C GLY A 15 -13.84 -9.72 -9.28
N ARG A 16 -15.14 -9.76 -9.02
CA ARG A 16 -15.85 -8.71 -8.27
C ARG A 16 -15.46 -8.70 -6.80
N THR A 17 -15.47 -7.51 -6.21
CA THR A 17 -15.26 -7.34 -4.77
C THR A 17 -16.40 -8.01 -3.99
N PRO A 18 -16.12 -8.99 -3.12
CA PRO A 18 -17.17 -9.61 -2.32
C PRO A 18 -17.84 -8.60 -1.39
N GLN A 19 -19.16 -8.66 -1.21
CA GLN A 19 -19.90 -7.74 -0.34
C GLN A 19 -19.37 -7.73 1.11
N MET A 20 -18.91 -8.87 1.61
CA MET A 20 -18.28 -9.00 2.92
C MET A 20 -16.97 -8.20 3.08
N VAL A 21 -16.30 -7.85 1.97
CA VAL A 21 -15.13 -6.96 1.97
C VAL A 21 -15.57 -5.51 2.04
N LEU A 22 -16.63 -5.14 1.29
CA LEU A 22 -17.20 -3.79 1.31
C LEU A 22 -17.77 -3.43 2.69
N LEU A 23 -18.41 -4.38 3.37
CA LEU A 23 -18.94 -4.19 4.72
C LEU A 23 -17.85 -3.96 5.79
N LYS A 24 -16.56 -4.09 5.48
CA LYS A 24 -15.46 -3.80 6.41
C LYS A 24 -14.93 -2.37 6.31
N VAL A 25 -15.51 -1.57 5.42
CA VAL A 25 -15.19 -0.15 5.26
C VAL A 25 -16.03 0.64 6.23
N ALA A 26 -15.38 1.50 7.03
CA ALA A 26 -16.06 2.47 7.86
C ALA A 26 -15.86 3.87 7.28
N ASP A 27 -16.81 4.76 7.50
CA ASP A 27 -16.73 6.20 7.20
C ASP A 27 -16.28 7.03 8.42
N ALA A 28 -15.95 6.35 9.52
CA ALA A 28 -15.55 6.97 10.78
C ALA A 28 -14.34 6.28 11.44
N LEU A 29 -13.56 7.06 12.17
CA LEU A 29 -12.44 6.67 13.03
C LEU A 29 -12.96 6.25 14.41
N ASP A 30 -13.37 5.00 14.50
CA ASP A 30 -13.76 4.36 15.77
C ASP A 30 -12.58 4.16 16.73
N ASP A 31 -12.84 3.63 17.93
CA ASP A 31 -11.81 3.39 18.95
C ASP A 31 -10.70 2.44 18.46
N GLY A 32 -11.06 1.49 17.59
CA GLY A 32 -10.11 0.60 16.93
C GLY A 32 -9.15 1.37 16.03
N CYS A 33 -9.68 2.21 15.14
CA CYS A 33 -8.90 3.09 14.29
C CYS A 33 -8.01 4.03 15.10
N ARG A 34 -8.55 4.66 16.15
CA ARG A 34 -7.80 5.54 17.05
C ARG A 34 -6.62 4.83 17.70
N SER A 35 -6.82 3.60 18.16
CA SER A 35 -5.74 2.78 18.74
C SER A 35 -4.66 2.47 17.70
N VAL A 36 -5.04 2.10 16.48
CA VAL A 36 -4.08 1.87 15.38
C VAL A 36 -3.27 3.13 15.05
N LEU A 37 -3.94 4.28 14.91
CA LEU A 37 -3.29 5.55 14.60
C LEU A 37 -2.33 5.99 15.73
N ALA A 38 -2.72 5.80 16.99
CA ALA A 38 -1.88 6.11 18.15
C ALA A 38 -0.59 5.27 18.22
N HIS A 39 -0.56 4.08 17.62
CA HIS A 39 0.62 3.21 17.58
C HIS A 39 1.40 3.31 16.27
N SER A 40 0.85 3.94 15.23
CA SER A 40 1.49 4.05 13.92
C SER A 40 2.52 5.19 13.96
N PRO A 41 3.82 4.93 13.73
CA PRO A 41 4.82 5.99 13.63
C PRO A 41 4.96 6.56 12.23
N ILE A 42 4.42 5.88 11.21
CA ILE A 42 4.61 6.23 9.81
C ILE A 42 3.40 5.82 8.97
N ALA A 43 3.14 6.60 7.93
CA ALA A 43 2.18 6.26 6.88
C ALA A 43 2.74 6.61 5.51
N GLY A 44 2.32 5.83 4.51
CA GLY A 44 2.33 6.28 3.13
C GLY A 44 1.20 7.23 2.86
N ILE A 45 1.43 8.24 2.03
CA ILE A 45 0.43 9.19 1.57
C ILE A 45 0.53 9.39 0.06
N GLY A 46 -0.63 9.45 -0.60
CA GLY A 46 -0.81 9.77 -2.00
C GLY A 46 -1.67 11.01 -2.21
N PHE A 47 -1.19 11.99 -2.97
CA PHE A 47 -1.91 13.25 -3.25
C PHE A 47 -1.45 13.91 -4.56
N ARG A 48 -2.01 15.09 -4.89
CA ARG A 48 -1.53 16.00 -5.94
C ARG A 48 -1.13 17.33 -5.30
N ASP A 49 -0.01 17.90 -5.73
CA ASP A 49 0.37 19.27 -5.35
C ASP A 49 -0.34 20.33 -6.21
N ASP A 50 -0.03 21.60 -5.95
CA ASP A 50 -0.61 22.76 -6.63
C ASP A 50 -0.21 22.86 -8.11
N ALA A 51 0.95 22.32 -8.48
CA ALA A 51 1.38 22.13 -9.86
C ALA A 51 0.65 20.96 -10.56
N GLY A 52 -0.19 20.22 -9.82
CA GLY A 52 -0.89 19.05 -10.32
C GLY A 52 0.02 17.82 -10.43
N VAL A 53 1.21 17.80 -9.84
CA VAL A 53 2.10 16.64 -9.86
C VAL A 53 1.62 15.60 -8.85
N PRO A 54 1.49 14.32 -9.24
CA PRO A 54 1.16 13.26 -8.29
C PRO A 54 2.35 12.90 -7.40
N HIS A 55 2.08 12.76 -6.11
CA HIS A 55 3.07 12.36 -5.11
C HIS A 55 2.61 11.11 -4.38
N THR A 56 3.54 10.14 -4.24
CA THR A 56 3.49 9.12 -3.20
C THR A 56 4.74 9.30 -2.34
N THR A 57 4.56 9.48 -1.04
CA THR A 57 5.66 9.63 -0.09
C THR A 57 5.30 9.07 1.29
N LEU A 58 6.24 9.16 2.23
CA LEU A 58 6.07 8.74 3.61
C LEU A 58 5.99 9.98 4.51
N VAL A 59 5.05 9.97 5.45
CA VAL A 59 4.85 10.96 6.50
C VAL A 59 4.82 10.26 7.85
N GLY A 60 5.31 10.92 8.91
CA GLY A 60 5.50 10.23 10.18
C GLY A 60 6.54 10.89 11.08
N GLY A 61 6.93 10.17 12.12
CA GLY A 61 8.06 10.52 12.97
C GLY A 61 8.03 9.81 14.32
N ALA A 62 6.90 9.83 15.02
CA ALA A 62 6.73 9.11 16.28
C ALA A 62 5.37 8.39 16.29
N PRO A 63 5.21 7.29 17.06
CA PRO A 63 3.90 6.68 17.26
C PRO A 63 2.84 7.72 17.62
N GLY A 64 1.72 7.73 16.89
CA GLY A 64 0.66 8.72 17.10
C GLY A 64 0.90 10.06 16.42
N PHE A 65 1.79 10.12 15.41
CA PHE A 65 2.03 11.36 14.62
C PHE A 65 0.74 11.90 13.97
N ALA A 66 -0.18 11.01 13.59
CA ALA A 66 -1.49 11.36 13.07
C ALA A 66 -2.49 11.48 14.23
N ARG A 67 -2.88 12.72 14.55
CA ARG A 67 -3.82 13.03 15.63
C ARG A 67 -5.25 12.92 15.12
N VAL A 68 -6.09 12.20 15.84
CA VAL A 68 -7.52 12.10 15.54
C VAL A 68 -8.26 13.26 16.20
N GLU A 69 -8.76 14.19 15.41
CA GLU A 69 -9.45 15.41 15.87
C GLU A 69 -10.94 15.15 16.12
N SER A 70 -11.57 14.30 15.31
CA SER A 70 -12.97 13.90 15.45
C SER A 70 -13.17 12.48 14.89
N SER A 71 -14.40 11.96 14.89
CA SER A 71 -14.69 10.67 14.24
C SER A 71 -14.49 10.70 12.72
N SER A 72 -14.38 11.87 12.09
CA SER A 72 -14.24 12.00 10.64
C SER A 72 -13.07 12.89 10.22
N ARG A 73 -12.17 13.23 11.15
CA ARG A 73 -11.05 14.12 10.87
C ARG A 73 -9.79 13.70 11.61
N LEU A 74 -8.66 13.67 10.89
CA LEU A 74 -7.33 13.54 11.46
C LEU A 74 -6.42 14.66 10.98
N SER A 75 -5.29 14.86 11.67
CA SER A 75 -4.26 15.82 11.28
C SER A 75 -2.86 15.27 11.51
N PHE A 76 -1.88 15.77 10.76
CA PHE A 76 -0.47 15.45 10.94
C PHE A 76 0.41 16.61 10.46
N ALA A 77 1.67 16.62 10.91
CA ALA A 77 2.67 17.57 10.46
C ALA A 77 3.31 17.10 9.14
N ILE A 78 3.63 18.05 8.27
CA ILE A 78 4.45 17.85 7.06
C ILE A 78 5.67 18.78 7.16
N PRO A 79 6.90 18.28 6.92
CA PRO A 79 8.10 19.11 6.95
C PRO A 79 8.01 20.29 5.97
N ALA A 80 8.55 21.44 6.38
CA ALA A 80 8.61 22.62 5.54
C ALA A 80 9.34 22.33 4.21
N GLY A 81 8.79 22.86 3.11
CA GLY A 81 9.33 22.64 1.76
C GLY A 81 8.99 21.29 1.12
N SER A 82 8.35 20.37 1.85
CA SER A 82 7.80 19.15 1.23
C SER A 82 6.61 19.50 0.33
N PRO A 83 6.37 18.77 -0.77
CA PRO A 83 5.12 18.86 -1.51
C PRO A 83 3.92 18.64 -0.59
N GLN A 84 2.85 19.39 -0.81
CA GLN A 84 1.64 19.37 0.02
C GLN A 84 0.41 19.08 -0.85
N PRO A 85 -0.62 18.41 -0.29
CA PRO A 85 -1.88 18.26 -1.00
C PRO A 85 -2.53 19.63 -1.23
N VAL A 86 -3.30 19.77 -2.31
CA VAL A 86 -4.13 20.95 -2.53
C VAL A 86 -5.38 20.87 -1.66
N LEU A 87 -5.73 21.98 -1.00
CA LEU A 87 -6.95 22.09 -0.20
C LEU A 87 -8.19 21.68 -1.03
N GLY A 88 -9.06 20.88 -0.43
CA GLY A 88 -10.28 20.35 -1.06
C GLY A 88 -10.06 19.18 -2.02
N THR A 89 -8.82 18.75 -2.27
CA THR A 89 -8.53 17.63 -3.18
C THR A 89 -8.41 16.30 -2.45
N GLY A 90 -8.67 15.21 -3.17
CA GLY A 90 -8.59 13.86 -2.64
C GLY A 90 -7.15 13.45 -2.32
N LEU A 91 -7.00 12.74 -1.20
CA LEU A 91 -5.77 12.10 -0.79
C LEU A 91 -6.05 10.70 -0.21
N SER A 92 -5.00 9.90 -0.10
CA SER A 92 -5.09 8.55 0.43
C SER A 92 -3.89 8.23 1.29
N MET A 93 -4.09 7.38 2.30
CA MET A 93 -3.10 7.04 3.30
C MET A 93 -3.09 5.54 3.60
N ILE A 94 -1.91 5.04 3.99
CA ILE A 94 -1.72 3.70 4.52
C ILE A 94 -0.79 3.77 5.73
N PHE A 95 -1.33 3.47 6.91
CA PHE A 95 -0.61 3.48 8.17
C PHE A 95 0.11 2.14 8.38
N LEU A 96 1.41 2.22 8.63
CA LEU A 96 2.27 1.06 8.87
C LEU A 96 2.58 0.96 10.36
N LEU A 97 2.49 -0.26 10.88
CA LEU A 97 2.86 -0.58 12.25
C LEU A 97 4.06 -1.53 12.19
N PRO A 98 5.28 -1.06 12.49
CA PRO A 98 6.48 -1.89 12.45
C PRO A 98 6.29 -3.18 13.29
N GLY A 99 6.55 -4.32 12.65
CA GLY A 99 6.35 -5.66 13.25
C GLY A 99 4.94 -6.26 13.05
N ILE A 100 3.96 -5.48 12.61
CA ILE A 100 2.59 -5.92 12.33
C ILE A 100 2.37 -6.04 10.82
N GLY A 101 1.70 -7.12 10.40
CA GLY A 101 1.52 -7.41 8.97
C GLY A 101 0.42 -6.57 8.35
N GLU A 102 -0.71 -6.48 9.02
CA GLU A 102 -1.90 -5.74 8.60
C GLU A 102 -1.67 -4.23 8.70
N THR A 103 -2.33 -3.47 7.83
CA THR A 103 -2.20 -2.01 7.78
C THR A 103 -3.58 -1.36 7.79
N LEU A 104 -3.70 -0.13 8.30
CA LEU A 104 -4.94 0.65 8.17
C LEU A 104 -4.83 1.55 6.94
N ARG A 105 -5.81 1.47 6.05
CA ARG A 105 -5.91 2.34 4.88
C ARG A 105 -7.03 3.35 5.10
N LEU A 106 -6.82 4.56 4.59
CA LEU A 106 -7.74 5.67 4.73
C LEU A 106 -7.75 6.51 3.46
N ASN A 107 -8.92 6.81 2.93
CA ASN A 107 -9.08 7.79 1.87
C ASN A 107 -9.90 8.98 2.39
N GLY A 108 -9.58 10.17 1.89
CA GLY A 108 -10.18 11.41 2.35
C GLY A 108 -9.89 12.57 1.44
N SER A 109 -10.14 13.78 1.94
CA SER A 109 -9.80 15.04 1.27
C SER A 109 -9.00 15.96 2.19
N ALA A 110 -8.11 16.76 1.61
CA ALA A 110 -7.37 17.77 2.36
C ALA A 110 -8.32 18.87 2.84
N ALA A 111 -8.58 18.92 4.13
CA ALA A 111 -9.52 19.86 4.76
C ALA A 111 -8.84 21.14 5.26
N GLU A 112 -7.55 21.05 5.54
CA GLU A 112 -6.70 22.18 5.92
C GLU A 112 -5.27 21.90 5.48
N VAL A 113 -4.60 22.89 4.91
CA VAL A 113 -3.19 22.82 4.50
C VAL A 113 -2.56 24.16 4.87
N SER A 114 -2.04 24.25 6.08
CA SER A 114 -1.53 25.51 6.63
C SER A 114 -0.44 25.26 7.68
N GLY A 115 0.56 26.15 7.76
CA GLY A 115 1.55 26.13 8.86
C GLY A 115 2.33 24.83 9.04
N GLY A 116 2.58 24.06 7.98
CA GLY A 116 3.25 22.74 8.08
C GLY A 116 2.36 21.64 8.66
N ARG A 117 1.03 21.83 8.63
CA ARG A 117 0.03 20.88 9.09
C ARG A 117 -0.96 20.60 7.98
N VAL A 118 -1.34 19.33 7.86
CA VAL A 118 -2.43 18.89 7.00
C VAL A 118 -3.52 18.27 7.87
N ALA A 119 -4.76 18.72 7.69
CA ALA A 119 -5.95 18.05 8.20
C ALA A 119 -6.68 17.33 7.06
N VAL A 120 -7.22 16.16 7.36
CA VAL A 120 -7.88 15.29 6.40
C VAL A 120 -9.31 15.03 6.86
N ASP A 121 -10.28 15.34 6.00
CA ASP A 121 -11.64 14.83 6.15
C ASP A 121 -11.69 13.40 5.63
N VAL A 122 -12.02 12.49 6.54
CA VAL A 122 -12.03 11.05 6.29
C VAL A 122 -13.31 10.68 5.56
N HIS A 123 -13.18 10.01 4.42
CA HIS A 123 -14.32 9.47 3.66
C HIS A 123 -14.50 7.98 3.91
N GLU A 124 -13.39 7.24 3.98
CA GLU A 124 -13.42 5.81 4.28
C GLU A 124 -12.11 5.36 4.94
N THR A 125 -12.23 4.33 5.78
CA THR A 125 -11.11 3.65 6.43
C THR A 125 -11.37 2.15 6.51
N TRP A 126 -10.34 1.35 6.28
CA TRP A 126 -10.44 -0.11 6.36
C TRP A 126 -9.09 -0.76 6.62
N VAL A 127 -9.16 -1.98 7.14
CA VAL A 127 -7.97 -2.80 7.36
C VAL A 127 -7.59 -3.52 6.08
N HIS A 128 -6.33 -3.39 5.71
CA HIS A 128 -5.71 -4.09 4.59
C HIS A 128 -4.89 -5.28 5.10
N CYS A 129 -4.97 -6.39 4.36
CA CYS A 129 -4.43 -7.68 4.81
C CYS A 129 -2.90 -7.72 4.85
N ALA A 130 -2.36 -8.61 5.67
CA ALA A 130 -0.91 -8.73 5.90
C ALA A 130 -0.07 -9.29 4.74
N ARG A 131 -0.70 -9.72 3.64
CA ARG A 131 -0.02 -10.60 2.66
C ARG A 131 1.15 -9.93 1.96
N CYS A 132 1.02 -8.68 1.52
CA CYS A 132 2.14 -7.96 0.88
C CYS A 132 3.29 -7.72 1.85
N VAL A 133 3.00 -7.36 3.10
CA VAL A 133 4.00 -7.12 4.16
C VAL A 133 4.71 -8.43 4.55
N LEU A 134 3.97 -9.53 4.70
CA LEU A 134 4.55 -10.84 5.00
C LEU A 134 5.39 -11.39 3.85
N ARG A 135 4.91 -11.27 2.62
CA ARG A 135 5.58 -11.78 1.41
C ARG A 135 6.84 -11.00 1.07
N SER A 136 6.83 -9.68 1.26
CA SER A 136 8.02 -8.83 1.14
C SER A 136 9.04 -9.06 2.24
N GLY A 137 8.61 -9.58 3.38
CA GLY A 137 9.48 -9.68 4.55
C GLY A 137 9.85 -8.30 5.10
N LEU A 138 8.99 -7.30 4.95
CA LEU A 138 9.26 -5.88 5.29
C LEU A 138 9.86 -5.68 6.68
N TRP A 139 9.43 -6.48 7.67
CA TRP A 139 9.89 -6.41 9.07
C TRP A 139 10.90 -7.50 9.45
N LYS A 140 11.38 -8.28 8.48
CA LYS A 140 12.47 -9.24 8.71
C LYS A 140 13.80 -8.50 8.72
N GLU A 141 14.75 -9.01 9.49
CA GLU A 141 16.14 -8.55 9.39
C GLU A 141 16.61 -8.71 7.96
N ALA A 142 17.30 -7.69 7.45
CA ALA A 142 18.05 -7.82 6.22
C ALA A 142 19.04 -8.97 6.42
N SER A 143 18.93 -10.03 5.62
CA SER A 143 19.95 -11.07 5.63
C SER A 143 21.27 -10.41 5.22
N SER A 144 22.31 -10.55 6.05
CA SER A 144 23.67 -10.06 5.77
C SER A 144 24.29 -10.70 4.52
N THR A 145 23.63 -11.71 3.94
CA THR A 145 23.98 -12.31 2.67
C THR A 145 23.18 -11.63 1.56
N PRO A 146 23.82 -10.86 0.65
CA PRO A 146 23.18 -10.53 -0.61
C PRO A 146 22.86 -11.85 -1.30
N SER A 147 21.58 -12.23 -1.39
CA SER A 147 21.17 -13.21 -2.39
C SER A 147 21.66 -12.64 -3.72
N PRO A 148 22.40 -13.41 -4.54
CA PRO A 148 22.76 -12.91 -5.85
C PRO A 148 21.47 -12.50 -6.53
N ALA A 149 21.34 -11.19 -6.82
CA ALA A 149 20.26 -10.73 -7.64
C ALA A 149 20.30 -11.61 -8.89
N PRO A 150 19.17 -12.18 -9.34
CA PRO A 150 19.16 -12.77 -10.68
C PRO A 150 19.70 -11.68 -11.60
N THR A 151 20.81 -11.96 -12.29
CA THR A 151 21.44 -11.01 -13.18
C THR A 151 20.32 -10.49 -14.08
N PRO A 152 19.96 -9.20 -14.01
CA PRO A 152 18.93 -8.70 -14.89
C PRO A 152 19.40 -9.03 -16.31
N PRO A 153 18.56 -9.65 -17.16
CA PRO A 153 18.92 -9.77 -18.55
C PRO A 153 19.29 -8.36 -18.99
N THR A 154 20.53 -8.17 -19.44
CA THR A 154 20.94 -6.90 -20.03
C THR A 154 19.91 -6.62 -21.11
N PRO A 155 19.08 -5.57 -20.99
CA PRO A 155 18.15 -5.25 -22.04
C PRO A 155 18.97 -5.12 -23.32
N PRO A 156 18.56 -5.72 -24.45
CA PRO A 156 19.30 -5.54 -25.68
C PRO A 156 19.45 -4.03 -25.90
N SER A 157 20.68 -3.54 -25.87
CA SER A 157 21.00 -2.16 -26.20
C SER A 157 20.54 -1.94 -27.63
N ARG A 158 19.33 -1.41 -27.79
CA ARG A 158 18.92 -0.84 -29.06
C ARG A 158 19.76 0.42 -29.21
N ASN A 159 20.76 0.35 -30.08
CA ASN A 159 21.60 1.49 -30.43
C ASN A 159 20.71 2.71 -30.72
N GLY A 160 20.74 3.74 -29.87
CA GLY A 160 20.05 5.02 -30.08
C GLY A 160 19.22 5.57 -28.90
N ASP A 161 18.89 4.78 -27.87
CA ASP A 161 18.01 5.26 -26.80
C ASP A 161 18.79 6.01 -25.70
N VAL A 162 18.41 7.27 -25.44
CA VAL A 162 18.82 7.99 -24.23
C VAL A 162 18.33 7.16 -23.03
N PRO A 163 19.17 6.87 -22.01
CA PRO A 163 18.71 6.10 -20.86
C PRO A 163 17.62 6.89 -20.14
N GLY A 164 16.39 6.36 -20.16
CA GLY A 164 15.30 6.93 -19.38
C GLY A 164 15.58 6.87 -17.87
N PRO A 165 14.66 7.36 -17.02
CA PRO A 165 14.85 7.43 -15.57
C PRO A 165 15.22 6.07 -14.94
N LEU A 166 14.76 4.95 -15.50
CA LEU A 166 15.06 3.59 -15.01
C LEU A 166 16.42 3.06 -15.47
N GLY A 167 17.04 3.70 -16.47
CA GLY A 167 18.39 3.37 -16.93
C GLY A 167 19.51 3.92 -16.03
N GLN A 168 19.17 4.79 -15.07
CA GLN A 168 20.14 5.32 -14.11
C GLN A 168 20.60 4.20 -13.16
N PRO A 169 21.92 3.96 -12.99
CA PRO A 169 22.42 2.86 -12.17
C PRO A 169 21.87 2.84 -10.74
N ALA A 170 21.79 4.00 -10.09
CA ALA A 170 21.27 4.11 -8.72
C ALA A 170 19.78 3.71 -8.62
N VAL A 171 18.95 4.08 -9.62
CA VAL A 171 17.53 3.73 -9.66
C VAL A 171 17.35 2.23 -9.88
N ALA A 172 18.08 1.65 -10.84
CA ALA A 172 18.03 0.21 -11.10
C ALA A 172 18.51 -0.61 -9.89
N GLU A 173 19.58 -0.17 -9.22
CA GLU A 173 20.08 -0.81 -8.00
C GLU A 173 19.04 -0.73 -6.86
N PHE A 174 18.46 0.45 -6.64
CA PHE A 174 17.43 0.64 -5.61
C PHE A 174 16.23 -0.30 -5.83
N LEU A 175 15.72 -0.37 -7.07
CA LEU A 175 14.61 -1.27 -7.43
C LEU A 175 14.97 -2.75 -7.25
N SER A 176 16.20 -3.14 -7.56
CA SER A 176 16.67 -4.53 -7.37
C SER A 176 16.65 -4.98 -5.90
N ARG A 177 16.79 -4.02 -4.98
CA ARG A 177 16.78 -4.25 -3.53
C ARG A 177 15.41 -4.01 -2.89
N THR A 178 14.46 -3.44 -3.62
CA THR A 178 13.12 -3.07 -3.12
C THR A 178 12.25 -4.32 -2.95
N PRO A 179 11.79 -4.66 -1.73
CA PRO A 179 10.77 -5.69 -1.52
C PRO A 179 9.37 -5.10 -1.33
N PHE A 180 9.24 -3.80 -1.11
CA PHE A 180 7.97 -3.15 -0.80
C PHE A 180 7.89 -1.77 -1.44
N LEU A 181 6.74 -1.47 -2.03
CA LEU A 181 6.43 -0.14 -2.54
C LEU A 181 4.96 0.20 -2.33
N LEU A 182 4.68 1.48 -2.39
CA LEU A 182 3.33 2.03 -2.40
C LEU A 182 3.01 2.55 -3.80
N VAL A 183 1.77 2.34 -4.25
CA VAL A 183 1.25 2.91 -5.50
C VAL A 183 0.04 3.77 -5.18
N SER A 184 0.11 5.06 -5.51
CA SER A 184 -1.02 5.97 -5.42
C SER A 184 -1.64 6.20 -6.81
N SER A 185 -2.96 6.13 -6.88
CA SER A 185 -3.79 6.32 -8.08
C SER A 185 -5.02 7.14 -7.74
N ARG A 186 -5.79 7.58 -8.73
CA ARG A 186 -7.03 8.33 -8.53
C ARG A 186 -8.08 8.03 -9.60
N ASP A 187 -9.34 8.30 -9.30
CA ASP A 187 -10.41 8.30 -10.30
C ASP A 187 -10.61 9.68 -10.96
N ALA A 188 -11.56 9.76 -11.90
CA ALA A 188 -11.93 10.99 -12.61
C ALA A 188 -12.42 12.11 -11.68
N GLU A 189 -12.99 11.77 -10.52
CA GLU A 189 -13.41 12.75 -9.52
C GLU A 189 -12.27 13.17 -8.58
N GLY A 190 -11.06 12.66 -8.80
CA GLY A 190 -9.87 13.00 -8.02
C GLY A 190 -9.80 12.31 -6.65
N ARG A 191 -10.65 11.30 -6.38
CA ARG A 191 -10.54 10.50 -5.14
C ARG A 191 -9.33 9.57 -5.26
N GLY A 192 -8.45 9.64 -4.27
CA GLY A 192 -7.18 8.90 -4.27
C GLY A 192 -7.30 7.51 -3.65
N ASP A 193 -6.40 6.60 -4.05
CA ASP A 193 -6.17 5.30 -3.44
C ASP A 193 -4.66 5.02 -3.37
N THR A 194 -4.13 4.70 -2.18
CA THR A 194 -2.73 4.29 -1.99
C THR A 194 -2.65 2.83 -1.56
N SER A 195 -2.19 1.97 -2.46
CA SER A 195 -2.15 0.52 -2.29
C SER A 195 -0.72 -0.02 -2.11
N PRO A 196 -0.47 -0.89 -1.13
CA PRO A 196 0.84 -1.49 -0.92
C PRO A 196 1.07 -2.66 -1.89
N LYS A 197 2.30 -2.78 -2.40
CA LYS A 197 2.77 -3.92 -3.18
C LYS A 197 4.03 -4.47 -2.53
N GLY A 198 4.11 -5.79 -2.40
CA GLY A 198 5.25 -6.42 -1.75
C GLY A 198 5.42 -7.88 -2.12
N ASP A 199 6.65 -8.23 -2.48
CA ASP A 199 7.19 -9.52 -2.91
C ASP A 199 8.69 -9.54 -2.52
N PRO A 200 9.43 -10.65 -2.68
CA PRO A 200 10.88 -10.65 -2.43
C PRO A 200 11.63 -9.52 -3.19
N PRO A 201 12.78 -9.04 -2.68
CA PRO A 201 13.55 -7.97 -3.33
C PRO A 201 13.73 -8.15 -4.84
N GLY A 202 13.57 -7.07 -5.60
CA GLY A 202 13.73 -7.07 -7.05
C GLY A 202 12.50 -7.59 -7.80
N PHE A 203 11.33 -7.65 -7.16
CA PHE A 203 10.08 -8.09 -7.79
C PHE A 203 9.54 -7.13 -8.87
N VAL A 204 9.98 -5.87 -8.84
CA VAL A 204 9.70 -4.89 -9.90
C VAL A 204 10.56 -5.24 -11.11
N ARG A 205 9.93 -5.48 -12.26
CA ARG A 205 10.63 -5.81 -13.51
C ARG A 205 10.83 -4.55 -14.33
N ILE A 206 12.07 -4.13 -14.53
CA ILE A 206 12.41 -3.09 -15.52
C ILE A 206 12.33 -3.75 -16.91
N LEU A 207 11.48 -3.22 -17.78
CA LEU A 207 11.29 -3.71 -19.15
C LEU A 207 12.17 -2.95 -20.15
N ASP A 208 12.34 -1.64 -19.91
CA ASP A 208 13.22 -0.75 -20.67
C ASP A 208 13.55 0.50 -19.81
N GLY A 209 14.23 1.50 -20.39
CA GLY A 209 14.64 2.72 -19.67
C GLY A 209 13.51 3.58 -19.10
N HIS A 210 12.26 3.38 -19.54
CA HIS A 210 11.08 4.09 -19.08
C HIS A 210 9.99 3.17 -18.52
N THR A 211 10.01 1.88 -18.81
CA THR A 211 8.89 1.00 -18.49
C THR A 211 9.27 0.00 -17.41
N LEU A 212 8.44 -0.11 -16.37
CA LEU A 212 8.51 -1.18 -15.39
C LEU A 212 7.17 -1.92 -15.25
N ALA A 213 7.22 -3.13 -14.71
CA ALA A 213 6.05 -3.95 -14.40
C ALA A 213 6.07 -4.40 -12.93
N ILE A 214 4.91 -4.29 -12.28
CA ILE A 214 4.69 -4.65 -10.87
C ILE A 214 3.63 -5.74 -10.81
N PRO A 215 3.88 -6.88 -10.14
CA PRO A 215 2.96 -8.01 -10.12
C PRO A 215 1.74 -7.68 -9.26
N ASP A 216 0.56 -8.03 -9.76
CA ASP A 216 -0.67 -7.99 -8.98
C ASP A 216 -1.04 -9.42 -8.55
N ARG A 217 -0.92 -9.64 -7.24
CA ARG A 217 -1.11 -10.94 -6.58
C ARG A 217 -2.55 -11.06 -6.09
N ARG A 218 -3.03 -12.29 -5.91
CA ARG A 218 -4.42 -12.54 -5.51
C ARG A 218 -4.67 -11.91 -4.14
N GLY A 219 -5.70 -11.08 -4.04
CA GLY A 219 -6.05 -10.36 -2.82
C GLY A 219 -7.56 -10.36 -2.55
N ASN A 220 -8.05 -9.30 -1.91
CA ASN A 220 -9.46 -9.12 -1.55
C ASN A 220 -10.37 -8.69 -2.73
N LYS A 221 -9.81 -8.58 -3.94
CA LYS A 221 -10.52 -8.18 -5.18
C LYS A 221 -11.15 -6.79 -5.13
N ARG A 222 -10.67 -5.88 -4.27
CA ARG A 222 -11.09 -4.46 -4.33
C ARG A 222 -10.62 -3.80 -5.61
N ALA A 223 -9.34 -3.99 -5.93
CA ALA A 223 -8.72 -3.53 -7.16
C ALA A 223 -8.89 -2.03 -7.43
N ASP A 224 -8.88 -1.24 -6.36
CA ASP A 224 -9.10 0.21 -6.40
C ASP A 224 -8.16 0.88 -7.42
N THR A 225 -6.85 0.57 -7.37
CA THR A 225 -5.87 1.04 -8.37
C THR A 225 -6.26 0.70 -9.81
N PHE A 226 -6.75 -0.51 -10.08
CA PHE A 226 -7.10 -0.91 -11.45
C PHE A 226 -8.38 -0.25 -11.93
N ARG A 227 -9.37 -0.05 -11.04
CA ARG A 227 -10.59 0.69 -11.36
C ARG A 227 -10.27 2.15 -11.67
N ASN A 228 -9.42 2.78 -10.86
CA ASN A 228 -8.94 4.15 -11.06
C ASN A 228 -8.31 4.35 -12.44
N LEU A 229 -7.44 3.41 -12.85
CA LEU A 229 -6.77 3.42 -14.16
C LEU A 229 -7.71 3.38 -15.38
N MET A 230 -8.98 3.01 -15.20
CA MET A 230 -9.96 3.04 -16.29
C MET A 230 -10.41 4.47 -16.60
N THR A 231 -10.16 5.42 -15.71
CA THR A 231 -10.60 6.82 -15.81
C THR A 231 -9.43 7.81 -15.74
N CYS A 232 -8.34 7.47 -15.06
CA CYS A 232 -7.12 8.26 -14.97
C CYS A 232 -5.92 7.32 -14.95
N ASP A 233 -5.06 7.38 -15.97
CA ASP A 233 -3.92 6.47 -16.13
C ASP A 233 -2.71 6.87 -15.27
N GLU A 234 -2.76 7.99 -14.56
CA GLU A 234 -1.65 8.51 -13.79
C GLU A 234 -1.46 7.78 -12.45
N VAL A 235 -0.21 7.44 -12.15
CA VAL A 235 0.21 6.88 -10.86
C VAL A 235 1.45 7.58 -10.32
N SER A 236 1.60 7.52 -9.00
CA SER A 236 2.86 7.79 -8.31
C SER A 236 3.22 6.61 -7.42
N LEU A 237 4.51 6.47 -7.12
CA LEU A 237 5.06 5.34 -6.37
C LEU A 237 6.11 5.80 -5.37
N ALA A 238 6.17 5.12 -4.22
CA ALA A 238 7.26 5.22 -3.26
C ALA A 238 7.80 3.82 -2.95
N ALA A 239 9.04 3.55 -3.36
CA ALA A 239 9.73 2.29 -3.10
C ALA A 239 10.63 2.40 -1.86
N LEU A 240 10.62 1.35 -1.04
CA LEU A 240 11.32 1.28 0.24
C LEU A 240 12.31 0.11 0.23
N VAL A 241 13.49 0.32 0.82
CA VAL A 241 14.47 -0.73 1.10
C VAL A 241 14.66 -0.83 2.61
N PRO A 242 14.33 -1.98 3.26
CA PRO A 242 14.52 -2.14 4.69
C PRO A 242 15.94 -1.81 5.15
N GLY A 243 16.05 -1.03 6.22
CA GLY A 243 17.33 -0.54 6.76
C GLY A 243 17.90 0.70 6.07
N GLY A 244 17.28 1.19 4.98
CA GLY A 244 17.64 2.45 4.33
C GLY A 244 16.76 3.62 4.78
N GLU A 245 17.29 4.84 4.70
CA GLU A 245 16.55 6.09 5.00
C GLU A 245 16.01 6.78 3.75
N ASP A 246 16.51 6.37 2.58
CA ASP A 246 16.11 6.90 1.28
C ASP A 246 14.84 6.22 0.76
N VAL A 247 14.07 6.98 -0.01
CA VAL A 247 12.89 6.52 -0.73
C VAL A 247 13.10 6.82 -2.21
N LEU A 248 12.81 5.84 -3.06
CA LEU A 248 12.72 6.06 -4.50
C LEU A 248 11.29 6.46 -4.85
N HIS A 249 11.11 7.71 -5.25
CA HIS A 249 9.87 8.27 -5.75
C HIS A 249 9.82 8.12 -7.27
N MET A 250 8.69 7.68 -7.80
CA MET A 250 8.46 7.60 -9.24
C MET A 250 7.07 8.09 -9.60
N SER A 251 6.89 8.60 -10.81
CA SER A 251 5.58 8.99 -11.35
C SER A 251 5.50 8.73 -12.86
N GLY A 252 4.28 8.57 -13.35
CA GLY A 252 4.01 8.44 -14.77
C GLY A 252 2.66 7.81 -15.08
N GLY A 253 2.48 7.38 -16.33
CA GLY A 253 1.26 6.71 -16.79
C GLY A 253 1.32 5.20 -16.63
N ALA A 254 0.21 4.56 -16.30
CA ALA A 254 0.14 3.13 -16.07
C ALA A 254 -1.08 2.46 -16.70
N HIS A 255 -0.99 1.16 -16.89
CA HIS A 255 -2.10 0.34 -17.35
C HIS A 255 -1.99 -1.08 -16.81
N VAL A 256 -3.11 -1.80 -16.84
CA VAL A 256 -3.19 -3.19 -16.40
C VAL A 256 -2.98 -4.12 -17.59
N THR A 257 -2.26 -5.21 -17.38
CA THR A 257 -2.07 -6.29 -18.37
C THR A 257 -2.25 -7.67 -17.76
N ASP A 258 -2.76 -8.59 -18.56
CA ASP A 258 -2.87 -10.03 -18.29
C ASP A 258 -1.96 -10.86 -19.22
N ASP A 259 -0.96 -10.22 -19.86
CA ASP A 259 -0.07 -10.85 -20.84
C ASP A 259 0.70 -12.04 -20.24
N PRO A 260 0.41 -13.30 -20.65
CA PRO A 260 0.99 -14.47 -20.01
C PRO A 260 2.52 -14.53 -20.07
N SER A 261 3.11 -13.96 -21.13
CA SER A 261 4.56 -13.97 -21.32
C SER A 261 5.25 -13.10 -20.26
N LEU A 262 4.71 -11.91 -20.00
CA LEU A 262 5.22 -11.03 -18.96
C LEU A 262 4.97 -11.63 -17.56
N LEU A 263 3.74 -12.11 -17.29
CA LEU A 263 3.38 -12.66 -15.98
C LEU A 263 4.26 -13.87 -15.60
N ALA A 264 4.64 -14.71 -16.57
CA ALA A 264 5.55 -15.83 -16.35
C ALA A 264 6.92 -15.39 -15.80
N THR A 265 7.46 -14.24 -16.26
CA THR A 265 8.73 -13.69 -15.76
C THR A 265 8.68 -13.20 -14.30
N MET A 266 7.47 -13.09 -13.76
CA MET A 266 7.17 -12.59 -12.42
C MET A 266 6.70 -13.71 -11.48
N ALA A 267 6.87 -14.97 -11.87
CA ALA A 267 6.40 -16.10 -11.08
C ALA A 267 7.18 -16.28 -9.76
N LEU A 268 6.47 -16.61 -8.69
CA LEU A 268 7.07 -17.09 -7.43
C LEU A 268 6.90 -18.61 -7.37
N LYS A 269 8.02 -19.35 -7.30
CA LYS A 269 8.03 -20.83 -7.32
C LYS A 269 7.12 -21.41 -8.42
N GLY A 270 7.22 -20.85 -9.63
CA GLY A 270 6.43 -21.28 -10.79
C GLY A 270 4.98 -20.77 -10.84
N LYS A 271 4.55 -19.94 -9.90
CA LYS A 271 3.20 -19.36 -9.86
C LYS A 271 3.20 -17.90 -10.32
N PRO A 272 2.72 -17.59 -11.54
CA PRO A 272 2.64 -16.22 -12.03
C PRO A 272 1.58 -15.41 -11.24
N PRO A 273 1.69 -14.07 -11.18
CA PRO A 273 0.61 -13.21 -10.73
C PRO A 273 -0.58 -13.29 -11.69
N HIS A 274 -1.78 -12.86 -11.27
CA HIS A 274 -2.95 -12.90 -12.16
C HIS A 274 -2.98 -11.72 -13.14
N ALA A 275 -2.25 -10.65 -12.85
CA ALA A 275 -2.11 -9.46 -13.67
C ALA A 275 -0.81 -8.73 -13.32
N ALA A 276 -0.46 -7.73 -14.10
CA ALA A 276 0.61 -6.79 -13.79
C ALA A 276 0.16 -5.34 -14.03
N LEU A 277 0.65 -4.44 -13.19
CA LEU A 277 0.62 -3.00 -13.42
C LEU A 277 1.87 -2.62 -14.20
N VAL A 278 1.71 -2.16 -15.43
CA VAL A 278 2.80 -1.65 -16.26
C VAL A 278 2.82 -0.14 -16.15
N VAL A 279 3.96 0.44 -15.77
CA VAL A 279 4.15 1.87 -15.56
C VAL A 279 5.19 2.39 -16.53
N ARG A 280 4.81 3.38 -17.34
CA ARG A 280 5.71 4.24 -18.11
C ARG A 280 6.13 5.40 -17.19
N VAL A 281 7.33 5.30 -16.67
CA VAL A 281 7.95 6.22 -15.72
C VAL A 281 8.46 7.46 -16.45
N ASP A 282 7.92 8.61 -16.05
CA ASP A 282 8.33 9.92 -16.53
C ASP A 282 9.41 10.51 -15.61
N GLN A 283 9.33 10.27 -14.30
CA GLN A 283 10.31 10.73 -13.31
C GLN A 283 10.66 9.63 -12.31
N ALA A 284 11.93 9.58 -11.91
CA ALA A 284 12.43 8.76 -10.82
C ALA A 284 13.47 9.55 -10.02
N VAL A 285 13.24 9.70 -8.71
CA VAL A 285 14.10 10.47 -7.80
C VAL A 285 14.31 9.68 -6.51
N ILE A 286 15.56 9.48 -6.15
CA ILE A 286 15.94 8.95 -4.84
C ILE A 286 16.20 10.14 -3.92
N SER A 287 15.53 10.18 -2.78
CA SER A 287 15.74 11.22 -1.78
C SER A 287 15.64 10.68 -0.36
N PRO A 288 16.40 11.24 0.59
CA PRO A 288 16.21 10.97 2.00
C PRO A 288 14.78 11.30 2.43
N ASN A 289 14.17 10.45 3.26
CA ASN A 289 12.84 10.71 3.80
C ASN A 289 12.91 10.85 5.33
N GLU A 290 12.58 12.04 5.82
CA GLU A 290 12.65 12.35 7.24
C GLU A 290 11.72 11.46 8.09
N ALA A 291 10.52 11.14 7.59
CA ALA A 291 9.60 10.26 8.31
C ALA A 291 10.15 8.84 8.47
N VAL A 292 10.82 8.30 7.45
CA VAL A 292 11.49 6.99 7.52
C VAL A 292 12.57 7.02 8.60
N ARG A 293 13.46 8.02 8.56
CA ARG A 293 14.54 8.20 9.54
C ARG A 293 14.02 8.36 10.97
N MET A 294 13.02 9.21 11.18
CA MET A 294 12.52 9.54 12.51
C MET A 294 11.64 8.45 13.12
N SER A 295 10.90 7.69 12.30
CA SER A 295 9.94 6.68 12.76
C SER A 295 10.56 5.49 13.49
N GLY A 296 11.87 5.26 13.33
CA GLY A 296 12.54 4.06 13.81
C GLY A 296 12.04 2.77 13.15
N MET A 297 11.27 2.82 12.05
CA MET A 297 10.54 1.66 11.52
C MET A 297 11.40 0.41 11.22
N TRP A 298 12.70 0.59 10.97
CA TRP A 298 13.64 -0.50 10.73
C TRP A 298 14.30 -1.05 12.00
N ASP A 299 14.31 -0.29 13.09
CA ASP A 299 14.84 -0.74 14.37
C ASP A 299 13.82 -1.64 15.08
N ARG A 300 14.16 -2.92 15.22
CA ARG A 300 13.33 -3.91 15.92
C ARG A 300 13.07 -3.55 17.37
N SER A 301 13.97 -2.82 18.03
CA SER A 301 13.77 -2.41 19.42
C SER A 301 12.62 -1.41 19.56
N SER A 302 12.29 -0.69 18.48
CA SER A 302 11.17 0.24 18.41
C SER A 302 9.82 -0.41 18.03
N HIS A 303 9.84 -1.68 17.59
CA HIS A 303 8.63 -2.35 17.13
C HIS A 303 7.67 -2.57 18.28
N VAL A 304 6.38 -2.33 18.03
CA VAL A 304 5.35 -2.51 19.06
C VAL A 304 5.28 -3.98 19.45
N ASP A 305 5.29 -4.25 20.76
CA ASP A 305 5.06 -5.60 21.28
C ASP A 305 3.71 -6.11 20.78
N ARG A 306 3.70 -7.27 20.12
CA ARG A 306 2.49 -7.88 19.56
C ARG A 306 1.37 -8.09 20.57
N THR A 307 1.67 -8.30 21.85
CA THR A 307 0.62 -8.45 22.86
C THR A 307 -0.01 -7.11 23.27
N ARG A 308 0.66 -5.99 22.94
CA ARG A 308 0.21 -4.62 23.21
C ARG A 308 -0.26 -3.90 21.95
N ALA A 309 0.08 -4.41 20.78
CA ALA A 309 -0.33 -3.87 19.50
C ALA A 309 -1.84 -3.97 19.30
N PRO A 310 -2.47 -3.00 18.62
CA PRO A 310 -3.87 -3.11 18.25
C PRO A 310 -4.08 -4.30 17.32
N ASP A 311 -5.16 -5.06 17.54
CA ASP A 311 -5.56 -6.16 16.66
C ASP A 311 -6.39 -5.61 15.50
N LEU A 312 -5.75 -5.33 14.36
CA LEU A 312 -6.45 -4.82 13.18
C LEU A 312 -7.53 -5.80 12.67
N MET A 313 -7.42 -7.09 12.92
CA MET A 313 -8.46 -8.03 12.52
C MET A 313 -9.70 -7.93 13.42
N HIS A 314 -9.52 -7.53 14.67
CA HIS A 314 -10.63 -7.14 15.55
C HIS A 314 -11.33 -5.88 15.03
N VAL A 315 -10.57 -4.84 14.65
CA VAL A 315 -11.11 -3.60 14.04
C VAL A 315 -11.95 -3.93 12.80
N ALA A 316 -11.40 -4.75 11.89
CA ALA A 316 -12.12 -5.19 10.69
C ALA A 316 -13.42 -5.95 11.00
N ALA A 317 -13.44 -6.74 12.08
CA ALA A 317 -14.63 -7.46 12.53
C ALA A 317 -15.67 -6.53 13.16
N GLN A 318 -15.24 -5.50 13.90
CA GLN A 318 -16.12 -4.46 14.45
C GLN A 318 -16.79 -3.67 13.33
N HIS A 319 -16.05 -3.21 12.31
CA HIS A 319 -16.62 -2.54 11.14
C HIS A 319 -17.68 -3.42 10.45
N LEU A 320 -17.34 -4.69 10.22
CA LEU A 320 -18.28 -5.66 9.63
C LEU A 320 -19.56 -5.82 10.44
N ALA A 321 -19.44 -5.93 11.77
CA ALA A 321 -20.58 -6.12 12.66
C ALA A 321 -21.45 -4.86 12.72
N HIS A 322 -20.83 -3.67 12.75
CA HIS A 322 -21.52 -2.38 12.72
C HIS A 322 -22.34 -2.24 11.43
N ASN A 323 -21.71 -2.42 10.27
CA ASN A 323 -22.37 -2.25 8.96
C ASN A 323 -23.44 -3.31 8.67
N LYS A 324 -23.28 -4.54 9.19
CA LYS A 324 -24.36 -5.53 9.16
C LYS A 324 -25.54 -5.16 10.07
N GLY A 325 -25.25 -4.57 11.23
CA GLY A 325 -26.26 -4.13 12.19
C GLY A 325 -27.11 -2.96 11.70
N GLN A 326 -26.61 -2.17 10.75
CA GLN A 326 -27.43 -1.16 10.06
C GLN A 326 -28.48 -1.78 9.11
N GLY A 327 -28.40 -3.09 8.84
CA GLY A 327 -29.38 -3.85 8.04
C GLY A 327 -30.12 -4.98 8.78
N ALA A 328 -29.83 -5.25 10.06
CA ALA A 328 -30.50 -6.29 10.87
C ALA A 328 -30.42 -6.00 12.39
N SER A 329 -31.40 -6.49 13.16
CA SER A 329 -31.59 -6.22 14.60
C SER A 329 -30.34 -6.34 15.49
N ALA A 330 -30.21 -5.39 16.44
CA ALA A 330 -29.09 -5.17 17.35
C ALA A 330 -28.66 -6.36 18.25
N SER A 331 -29.43 -7.45 18.28
CA SER A 331 -29.10 -8.65 19.07
C SER A 331 -27.98 -9.50 18.46
N MET A 332 -27.87 -9.53 17.14
CA MET A 332 -26.91 -10.39 16.42
C MET A 332 -25.47 -9.84 16.51
N THR A 333 -25.31 -8.52 16.50
CA THR A 333 -24.04 -7.79 16.68
C THR A 333 -23.37 -8.08 18.03
N ARG A 334 -24.17 -8.32 19.07
CA ARG A 334 -23.69 -8.56 20.44
C ARG A 334 -23.14 -9.98 20.66
N ALA A 335 -23.64 -10.96 19.89
CA ALA A 335 -23.18 -12.34 19.97
C ALA A 335 -21.85 -12.58 19.23
N VAL A 336 -21.68 -11.96 18.05
CA VAL A 336 -20.43 -12.05 17.26
C VAL A 336 -19.27 -11.37 17.97
N SER A 337 -19.50 -10.20 18.58
CA SER A 337 -18.50 -9.49 19.38
C SER A 337 -18.09 -10.27 20.63
N LYS A 338 -19.03 -10.89 21.36
CA LYS A 338 -18.71 -11.77 22.51
C LYS A 338 -17.93 -13.03 22.11
N GLY A 339 -18.25 -13.65 20.97
CA GLY A 339 -17.57 -14.85 20.49
C GLY A 339 -16.11 -14.60 20.09
N LEU A 340 -15.82 -13.46 19.45
CA LEU A 340 -14.47 -13.04 19.09
C LEU A 340 -13.63 -12.63 20.32
N ALA A 341 -14.27 -12.10 21.37
CA ALA A 341 -13.63 -11.70 22.62
C ALA A 341 -13.25 -12.87 23.55
N ALA A 342 -13.86 -14.06 23.38
CA ALA A 342 -13.70 -15.18 24.31
C ALA A 342 -12.35 -15.91 24.18
N SER A 343 -11.64 -15.80 23.05
CA SER A 343 -10.30 -16.41 22.86
C SER A 343 -9.48 -15.73 21.74
N PRO A 344 -8.98 -14.50 21.97
CA PRO A 344 -8.29 -13.71 20.94
C PRO A 344 -7.08 -14.43 20.32
N GLY A 345 -6.30 -15.16 21.12
CA GLY A 345 -5.12 -15.89 20.64
C GLY A 345 -5.44 -17.04 19.68
N LEU A 346 -6.59 -17.69 19.85
CA LEU A 346 -6.99 -18.81 18.98
C LEU A 346 -7.51 -18.29 17.62
N VAL A 347 -8.26 -17.18 17.63
CA VAL A 347 -8.67 -16.46 16.41
C VAL A 347 -7.44 -15.98 15.64
N ARG A 348 -6.47 -15.37 16.31
CA ARG A 348 -5.22 -14.93 15.67
C ARG A 348 -4.46 -16.08 15.01
N ARG A 349 -4.31 -17.22 15.70
CA ARG A 349 -3.65 -18.42 15.13
C ARG A 349 -4.36 -18.93 13.87
N ALA A 350 -5.69 -18.91 13.84
CA ALA A 350 -6.46 -19.29 12.67
C ALA A 350 -6.24 -18.33 11.49
N ILE A 351 -6.22 -17.02 11.75
CA ILE A 351 -5.92 -15.99 10.74
C ILE A 351 -4.50 -16.18 10.18
N ASP A 352 -3.51 -16.35 11.05
CA ASP A 352 -2.13 -16.56 10.64
C ASP A 352 -1.97 -17.86 9.82
N ALA A 353 -2.72 -18.91 10.16
CA ALA A 353 -2.77 -20.13 9.36
C ALA A 353 -3.39 -19.90 7.97
N GLY A 354 -4.45 -19.08 7.90
CA GLY A 354 -5.05 -18.62 6.64
C GLY A 354 -4.03 -17.89 5.78
N TYR A 355 -3.30 -16.91 6.33
CA TYR A 355 -2.24 -16.21 5.60
C TYR A 355 -1.14 -17.13 5.11
N ARG A 356 -0.66 -18.07 5.94
CA ARG A 356 0.36 -19.05 5.51
C ARG A 356 -0.13 -19.91 4.34
N LYS A 357 -1.39 -20.34 4.37
CA LYS A 357 -1.99 -21.11 3.28
C LYS A 357 -2.06 -20.29 2.00
N GLU A 358 -2.62 -19.08 2.06
CA GLU A 358 -2.78 -18.22 0.88
C GLU A 358 -1.43 -17.82 0.27
N LEU A 359 -0.42 -17.53 1.10
CA LEU A 359 0.94 -17.25 0.64
C LEU A 359 1.57 -18.47 -0.06
N LYS A 360 1.39 -19.68 0.48
CA LYS A 360 1.82 -20.93 -0.17
C LYS A 360 1.09 -21.15 -1.50
N ASP A 361 -0.19 -20.80 -1.55
CA ASP A 361 -1.00 -20.87 -2.78
C ASP A 361 -0.49 -19.90 -3.86
N GLU A 362 0.20 -18.83 -3.49
CA GLU A 362 0.92 -17.90 -4.38
C GLU A 362 2.38 -18.25 -4.66
N GLY A 363 2.90 -19.30 -4.03
CA GLY A 363 4.27 -19.76 -4.25
C GLY A 363 5.29 -19.09 -3.34
N TYR A 364 4.87 -18.47 -2.24
CA TYR A 364 5.75 -18.02 -1.16
C TYR A 364 6.11 -19.16 -0.21
#